data_AF-A0A3M7PMF9-F1
#
_entry.id   AF-A0A3M7PMF9-F1
#
_cell.length_a   1.000
_cell.length_b   1.000
_cell.length_c   1.000
_cell.angle_alpha   90.00
_cell.angle_beta   90.00
_cell.angle_gamma   90.00
#
_symmetry.space_group_name_H-M   'P 1'
#
loop_
_entity.id
_entity.type
_entity.pdbx_description
1 polymer ?
#
loop_
_entity_poly.entity_id
_entity_poly.type
_entity_poly.pdbx_seq_one_letter_code
_entity_poly.pdbx_strand_id
1 'polypeptide(L)'
;MERVYCGGWLTKLENLKFINVQVRTIHRWDWDLVYDDVDGSLTDEQNAVVVYNNNFTMNKPTCHTDSRFINGTVCTDTKQWIRFAFNELQPDLVLRANITNMNGQVASTIKYAKRLTHLFGFMSALEANQEYLIEFDEALYPTNVSYSAGVYNIEPASWIIIKHRMWKKPDRVYFGTRLQIESFVPLTPAMDTGTWYWHNSTQMLSFILNNNINTAPFVDYQILLDAHVCRYAGCVLPVQPAYRLPVTERPPNALFWSNVETWAFAEPGWGGHVESRRAARSYQLPQEGESVKIPDGRYVVVDCPIPKLKYLQIEGILEFDNGLNHTVSAELIFINGGQLIIGWEKDPMLNDVDIILRGTKQSLNFYLPNGINNIGGKGIGVYGGLDLHGQPREPSWTTLSASALKNSSQISLSVPVDWKVGELVVIGSTSYHPNQTEILQIVDKSNDNTSITFNTSLKYDHMSYGETYPNGQSYRIAAPVGLLSRNIRIVGEQYPNQFSDLYGSRILVSDYSNIDSDLKPVFYKGYARISNVEFDLFGQFSRGDSDDYKYGILF
;
A
#
# COMPACT_ATOMS: atom_id res chain seq x y z
N MET A 1 -4.25 50.41 16.34
CA MET A 1 -3.29 49.54 17.05
C MET A 1 -3.96 49.04 18.30
N GLU A 2 -4.37 47.78 18.29
CA GLU A 2 -5.37 47.26 19.22
C GLU A 2 -4.65 46.28 20.17
N ARG A 3 -4.58 46.65 21.45
CA ARG A 3 -3.64 46.21 22.51
C ARG A 3 -3.45 44.67 22.60
N VAL A 4 -2.20 44.21 22.60
CA VAL A 4 -1.83 42.84 22.98
C VAL A 4 -2.02 42.69 24.49
N TYR A 5 -2.65 41.60 24.94
CA TYR A 5 -2.85 41.33 26.37
C TYR A 5 -1.64 40.59 26.93
N CYS A 6 -0.63 41.36 27.36
CA CYS A 6 0.65 40.87 27.86
C CYS A 6 0.55 40.33 29.29
N GLY A 7 0.99 39.10 29.53
CA GLY A 7 0.99 38.49 30.87
C GLY A 7 1.65 37.10 30.89
N GLY A 8 1.59 36.44 32.04
CA GLY A 8 2.04 35.09 32.34
C GLY A 8 3.44 35.03 32.94
N TRP A 9 4.05 36.17 33.29
CA TRP A 9 5.39 36.21 33.87
C TRP A 9 5.37 35.99 35.38
N LEU A 10 6.32 35.19 35.85
CA LEU A 10 6.71 35.19 37.25
C LEU A 10 7.45 36.50 37.53
N THR A 11 6.93 37.27 38.49
CA THR A 11 7.48 38.56 38.88
C THR A 11 7.83 38.51 40.35
N LYS A 12 9.13 38.46 40.65
CA LYS A 12 9.64 38.50 42.02
C LYS A 12 9.59 39.92 42.57
N LEU A 13 9.09 40.06 43.78
CA LEU A 13 8.88 41.34 44.46
C LEU A 13 9.51 41.28 45.86
N GLU A 14 10.23 42.34 46.20
CA GLU A 14 10.86 42.54 47.50
C GLU A 14 10.94 44.04 47.82
N ASN A 15 11.02 44.38 49.10
CA ASN A 15 11.20 45.71 49.65
C ASN A 15 10.14 46.74 49.20
N LEU A 16 8.90 46.30 48.98
CA LEU A 16 7.79 47.17 48.59
C LEU A 16 7.28 48.01 49.76
N LYS A 17 6.89 49.25 49.47
CA LYS A 17 6.23 50.15 50.44
C LYS A 17 5.00 50.79 49.80
N PHE A 18 3.84 50.56 50.40
CA PHE A 18 2.56 51.10 49.94
C PHE A 18 2.14 52.30 50.81
N ILE A 19 1.94 53.47 50.20
CA ILE A 19 1.49 54.70 50.89
C ILE A 19 0.13 55.10 50.31
N ASN A 20 -0.92 55.09 51.15
CA ASN A 20 -2.31 55.38 50.76
C ASN A 20 -2.84 54.50 49.60
N VAL A 21 -2.46 53.22 49.55
CA VAL A 21 -2.90 52.25 48.54
C VAL A 21 -3.85 51.22 49.17
N GLN A 22 -5.07 51.11 48.63
CA GLN A 22 -6.06 50.13 49.09
C GLN A 22 -6.03 48.81 48.30
N VAL A 23 -5.70 48.87 47.01
CA VAL A 23 -5.57 47.71 46.11
C VAL A 23 -4.13 47.64 45.63
N ARG A 24 -3.43 46.55 45.98
CA ARG A 24 -2.02 46.34 45.66
C ARG A 24 -1.84 45.74 44.26
N THR A 25 -2.69 44.80 43.85
CA THR A 25 -2.66 44.22 42.48
C THR A 25 -4.07 43.95 41.94
N ILE A 26 -4.16 43.86 40.60
CA ILE A 26 -5.37 43.47 39.87
C ILE A 26 -4.96 42.45 38.82
N HIS A 27 -5.57 41.26 38.83
CA HIS A 27 -5.46 40.31 37.74
C HIS A 27 -6.59 40.54 36.73
N ARG A 28 -6.23 41.01 35.54
CA ARG A 28 -7.20 41.41 34.51
C ARG A 28 -7.76 40.23 33.70
N TRP A 29 -7.04 39.11 33.70
CA TRP A 29 -7.40 37.86 33.03
C TRP A 29 -6.70 36.68 33.73
N ASP A 30 -7.08 35.46 33.41
CA ASP A 30 -6.65 34.21 34.07
C ASP A 30 -5.15 33.90 33.94
N TRP A 31 -4.46 34.59 33.03
CA TRP A 31 -3.04 34.44 32.74
C TRP A 31 -2.18 35.70 33.02
N ASP A 32 -2.62 36.64 33.86
CA ASP A 32 -2.00 37.99 33.98
C ASP A 32 -0.57 38.00 34.53
N LEU A 33 -0.35 37.93 35.84
CA LEU A 33 1.00 37.83 36.40
C LEU A 33 0.98 36.88 37.59
N VAL A 34 2.09 36.20 37.82
CA VAL A 34 2.33 35.45 39.05
C VAL A 34 3.28 36.31 39.89
N TYR A 35 2.77 36.88 40.98
CA TYR A 35 3.57 37.74 41.85
C TYR A 35 4.18 36.91 42.97
N ASP A 36 5.49 36.79 43.00
CA ASP A 36 6.26 36.03 44.00
C ASP A 36 6.82 37.02 45.03
N ASP A 37 6.21 37.06 46.23
CA ASP A 37 6.55 37.96 47.32
C ASP A 37 7.56 37.30 48.26
N VAL A 38 8.83 37.66 48.07
CA VAL A 38 9.96 36.97 48.71
C VAL A 38 10.08 37.36 50.19
N ASP A 39 9.75 38.60 50.53
CA ASP A 39 9.98 39.16 51.87
C ASP A 39 8.68 39.51 52.62
N GLY A 40 7.51 39.30 52.00
CA GLY A 40 6.21 39.62 52.57
C GLY A 40 5.81 41.09 52.38
N SER A 41 6.59 41.89 51.64
CA SER A 41 6.29 43.30 51.44
C SER A 41 5.04 43.55 50.57
N LEU A 42 4.64 42.58 49.74
CA LEU A 42 3.40 42.64 48.96
C LEU A 42 2.17 42.11 49.71
N THR A 43 2.30 41.03 50.47
CA THR A 43 1.19 40.22 51.01
C THR A 43 1.05 40.32 52.52
N ASP A 44 2.10 40.79 53.21
CA ASP A 44 2.32 40.69 54.66
C ASP A 44 2.64 39.25 55.13
N GLU A 45 2.89 38.32 54.19
CA GLU A 45 3.27 36.93 54.44
C GLU A 45 4.58 36.59 53.70
N GLN A 46 5.60 36.09 54.40
CA GLN A 46 6.87 35.75 53.77
C GLN A 46 6.74 34.54 52.84
N ASN A 47 7.41 34.60 51.68
CA ASN A 47 7.35 33.57 50.64
C ASN A 47 5.90 33.26 50.25
N ALA A 48 5.12 34.28 49.92
CA ALA A 48 3.76 34.10 49.45
C ALA A 48 3.65 34.44 47.97
N VAL A 49 2.73 33.80 47.26
CA VAL A 49 2.50 34.05 45.84
C VAL A 49 1.08 34.58 45.64
N VAL A 50 0.93 35.63 44.84
CA VAL A 50 -0.39 36.13 44.40
C VAL A 50 -0.63 35.69 42.95
N VAL A 51 -1.61 34.82 42.77
CA VAL A 51 -2.01 34.19 41.49
C VAL A 51 -3.46 34.47 41.18
N TYR A 52 -3.86 34.30 39.92
CA TYR A 52 -5.25 34.49 39.52
C TYR A 52 -6.18 33.55 40.29
N ASN A 53 -7.31 34.10 40.73
CA ASN A 53 -8.33 33.39 41.48
C ASN A 53 -9.11 32.42 40.58
N ASN A 54 -8.84 31.12 40.70
CA ASN A 54 -9.52 30.06 39.96
C ASN A 54 -9.71 28.80 40.83
N ASN A 55 -10.30 27.75 40.27
CA ASN A 55 -10.57 26.51 41.00
C ASN A 55 -9.32 25.78 41.53
N PHE A 56 -8.11 26.04 40.99
CA PHE A 56 -6.86 25.50 41.53
C PHE A 56 -6.43 26.21 42.81
N THR A 57 -6.72 27.51 42.94
CA THR A 57 -6.29 28.32 44.08
C THR A 57 -7.39 28.45 45.15
N MET A 58 -8.66 28.56 44.76
CA MET A 58 -9.81 28.73 45.67
C MET A 58 -10.00 27.57 46.66
N ASN A 59 -9.70 26.35 46.21
CA ASN A 59 -9.96 25.13 46.96
C ASN A 59 -8.71 24.60 47.66
N LYS A 60 -7.61 25.37 47.65
CA LYS A 60 -6.33 24.99 48.27
C LYS A 60 -6.28 25.57 49.69
N PRO A 61 -6.12 24.74 50.76
CA PRO A 61 -6.13 25.23 52.14
C PRO A 61 -5.06 26.28 52.46
N THR A 62 -3.96 26.29 51.71
CA THR A 62 -2.84 27.23 51.86
C THR A 62 -3.08 28.55 51.12
N CYS A 63 -4.26 28.74 50.54
CA CYS A 63 -4.60 29.90 49.74
C CYS A 63 -5.83 30.60 50.33
N HIS A 64 -5.84 31.93 50.32
CA HIS A 64 -6.96 32.74 50.77
C HIS A 64 -7.14 34.01 49.93
N THR A 65 -8.35 34.53 49.90
CA THR A 65 -8.68 35.79 49.21
C THR A 65 -8.46 36.96 50.16
N ASP A 66 -7.89 38.04 49.64
CA ASP A 66 -7.69 39.30 50.37
C ASP A 66 -8.16 40.47 49.49
N SER A 67 -8.88 41.42 50.08
CA SER A 67 -9.47 42.56 49.38
C SER A 67 -8.44 43.48 48.71
N ARG A 68 -7.17 43.39 49.10
CA ARG A 68 -6.03 44.10 48.49
C ARG A 68 -5.68 43.58 47.09
N PHE A 69 -6.14 42.38 46.72
CA PHE A 69 -5.81 41.73 45.43
C PHE A 69 -7.08 41.40 44.64
N ILE A 70 -7.41 42.23 43.65
CA ILE A 70 -8.62 42.04 42.85
C ILE A 70 -8.42 40.88 41.87
N ASN A 71 -9.30 39.88 41.92
CA ASN A 71 -9.21 38.60 41.19
C ASN A 71 -7.92 37.82 41.47
N GLY A 72 -7.22 38.12 42.57
CA GLY A 72 -6.03 37.42 43.03
C GLY A 72 -6.30 36.60 44.28
N THR A 73 -5.53 35.53 44.46
CA THR A 73 -5.51 34.70 45.68
C THR A 73 -4.08 34.67 46.20
N VAL A 74 -3.91 34.85 47.51
CA VAL A 74 -2.61 34.75 48.19
C VAL A 74 -2.40 33.31 48.62
N CYS A 75 -1.27 32.70 48.26
CA CYS A 75 -0.92 31.32 48.56
C CYS A 75 0.44 31.22 49.24
N THR A 76 0.52 30.53 50.38
CA THR A 76 1.75 30.38 51.19
C THR A 76 2.53 29.08 50.93
N ASP A 77 1.93 28.13 50.22
CA ASP A 77 2.61 26.90 49.77
C ASP A 77 3.17 27.12 48.36
N THR A 78 4.46 27.49 48.31
CA THR A 78 5.14 27.95 47.09
C THR A 78 5.68 26.78 46.28
N LYS A 79 4.80 26.04 45.63
CA LYS A 79 5.22 25.32 44.42
C LYS A 79 5.57 26.33 43.34
N GLN A 80 6.59 26.01 42.54
CA GLN A 80 6.94 26.81 41.38
C GLN A 80 5.76 26.89 40.40
N TRP A 81 5.55 28.06 39.78
CA TRP A 81 4.54 28.26 38.75
C TRP A 81 5.15 28.26 37.34
N ILE A 82 4.66 27.36 36.50
CA ILE A 82 5.01 27.17 35.10
C ILE A 82 3.94 27.83 34.23
N ARG A 83 4.36 28.59 33.22
CA ARG A 83 3.44 29.09 32.19
C ARG A 83 3.33 28.08 31.07
N PHE A 84 2.14 27.57 30.83
CA PHE A 84 1.83 26.68 29.71
C PHE A 84 0.96 27.42 28.69
N ALA A 85 1.43 27.55 27.45
CA ALA A 85 0.69 28.17 26.36
C ALA A 85 0.70 27.24 25.14
N PHE A 86 -0.39 27.20 24.38
CA PHE A 86 -0.45 26.37 23.16
C PHE A 86 -1.44 26.91 22.12
N ASN A 87 -1.21 26.64 20.84
CA ASN A 87 -2.04 27.03 19.70
C ASN A 87 -1.96 25.99 18.56
N GLU A 88 -2.61 26.29 17.42
CA GLU A 88 -2.58 25.42 16.22
C GLU A 88 -3.08 24.00 16.51
N LEU A 89 -4.05 23.88 17.41
CA LEU A 89 -4.67 22.61 17.73
C LEU A 89 -5.37 22.05 16.49
N GLN A 90 -5.17 20.78 16.18
CA GLN A 90 -5.95 20.09 15.16
C GLN A 90 -6.92 19.09 15.82
N PRO A 91 -8.25 19.20 15.56
CA PRO A 91 -8.92 20.21 14.72
C PRO A 91 -9.05 21.59 15.41
N ASP A 92 -8.93 22.68 14.64
CA ASP A 92 -8.81 24.07 15.16
C ASP A 92 -10.12 24.70 15.68
N LEU A 93 -11.20 23.91 15.74
CA LEU A 93 -12.55 24.36 16.13
C LEU A 93 -12.73 24.50 17.64
N VAL A 94 -11.76 24.07 18.45
CA VAL A 94 -11.86 24.10 19.91
C VAL A 94 -11.68 25.52 20.43
N LEU A 95 -12.66 25.99 21.22
CA LEU A 95 -12.64 27.33 21.84
C LEU A 95 -12.28 27.32 23.33
N ARG A 96 -12.39 26.17 24.00
CA ARG A 96 -12.09 26.02 25.43
C ARG A 96 -11.34 24.72 25.71
N ALA A 97 -10.35 24.79 26.60
CA ALA A 97 -9.66 23.64 27.15
C ALA A 97 -9.84 23.60 28.67
N ASN A 98 -10.21 22.43 29.20
CA ASN A 98 -10.32 22.14 30.61
C ASN A 98 -9.03 21.45 31.07
N ILE A 99 -8.42 21.99 32.10
CA ILE A 99 -7.18 21.50 32.70
C ILE A 99 -7.53 20.95 34.08
N THR A 100 -7.33 19.65 34.26
CA THR A 100 -7.63 18.93 35.50
C THR A 100 -6.32 18.55 36.18
N ASN A 101 -6.21 18.89 37.46
CA ASN A 101 -5.00 18.64 38.26
C ASN A 101 -5.10 17.28 39.02
N MET A 102 -4.03 16.84 39.70
CA MET A 102 -4.03 15.56 40.43
C MET A 102 -5.08 15.45 41.54
N ASN A 103 -5.54 16.59 42.07
CA ASN A 103 -6.56 16.65 43.12
C ASN A 103 -7.99 16.65 42.53
N GLY A 104 -8.14 16.50 41.21
CA GLY A 104 -9.43 16.52 40.52
C GLY A 104 -10.05 17.91 40.37
N GLN A 105 -9.31 18.98 40.69
CA GLN A 105 -9.78 20.34 40.47
C GLN A 105 -9.64 20.69 38.98
N VAL A 106 -10.63 21.42 38.44
CA VAL A 106 -10.69 21.76 37.01
C VAL A 106 -10.66 23.27 36.84
N ALA A 107 -9.70 23.78 36.07
CA ALA A 107 -9.67 25.15 35.59
C ALA A 107 -9.81 25.17 34.06
N SER A 108 -10.52 26.15 33.52
CA SER A 108 -10.73 26.27 32.07
C SER A 108 -9.96 27.46 31.51
N THR A 109 -9.38 27.29 30.32
CA THR A 109 -8.78 28.38 29.53
C THR A 109 -9.51 28.50 28.19
N ILE A 110 -9.70 29.72 27.72
CA ILE A 110 -10.32 30.01 26.42
C ILE A 110 -9.30 30.40 25.36
N LYS A 111 -9.54 29.99 24.11
CA LYS A 111 -8.78 30.41 22.94
C LYS A 111 -9.00 31.91 22.73
N TYR A 112 -7.92 32.68 22.65
CA TYR A 112 -8.02 34.14 22.55
C TYR A 112 -7.10 34.69 21.46
N ALA A 113 -7.60 35.67 20.69
CA ALA A 113 -6.91 36.17 19.50
C ALA A 113 -5.55 36.83 19.78
N LYS A 114 -5.34 37.41 20.97
CA LYS A 114 -4.19 38.28 21.28
C LYS A 114 -3.41 37.89 22.55
N ARG A 115 -3.02 36.63 22.69
CA ARG A 115 -2.10 36.18 23.76
C ARG A 115 -0.64 36.54 23.43
N LEU A 116 0.22 36.60 24.45
CA LEU A 116 1.63 36.99 24.32
C LEU A 116 2.48 35.96 23.59
N THR A 117 2.39 34.68 23.97
CA THR A 117 3.26 33.62 23.41
C THR A 117 2.77 33.12 22.06
N HIS A 118 1.49 32.78 21.97
CA HIS A 118 0.88 32.26 20.75
C HIS A 118 -0.41 33.03 20.45
N LEU A 119 -0.43 33.81 19.35
CA LEU A 119 -1.67 34.42 18.88
C LEU A 119 -2.70 33.32 18.57
N PHE A 120 -3.99 33.61 18.82
CA PHE A 120 -5.06 32.62 18.70
C PHE A 120 -4.82 31.32 19.49
N GLY A 121 -4.28 31.43 20.71
CA GLY A 121 -3.92 30.30 21.55
C GLY A 121 -4.61 30.29 22.92
N PHE A 122 -4.28 29.25 23.68
CA PHE A 122 -4.62 29.03 25.08
C PHE A 122 -3.39 29.34 25.93
N MET A 123 -3.60 29.78 27.18
CA MET A 123 -2.51 29.91 28.13
C MET A 123 -3.02 29.87 29.57
N SER A 124 -2.29 29.15 30.42
CA SER A 124 -2.61 28.92 31.82
C SER A 124 -1.34 28.89 32.68
N ALA A 125 -1.48 29.22 33.96
CA ALA A 125 -0.43 29.07 34.97
C ALA A 125 -0.66 27.75 35.73
N LEU A 126 0.36 26.88 35.74
CA LEU A 126 0.32 25.55 36.31
C LEU A 126 1.36 25.44 37.43
N GLU A 127 1.12 24.63 38.45
CA GLU A 127 2.11 24.33 39.48
C GLU A 127 3.08 23.25 38.95
N ALA A 128 4.36 23.38 39.29
CA ALA A 128 5.37 22.36 39.03
C ALA A 128 5.16 21.12 39.93
N ASN A 129 5.83 20.02 39.56
CA ASN A 129 5.85 18.74 40.26
C ASN A 129 4.47 18.08 40.35
N GLN A 130 3.74 18.14 39.24
CA GLN A 130 2.36 17.67 39.15
C GLN A 130 1.99 17.23 37.73
N GLU A 131 0.94 16.42 37.64
CA GLU A 131 0.33 15.99 36.38
C GLU A 131 -0.95 16.77 36.07
N TYR A 132 -1.17 17.07 34.79
CA TYR A 132 -2.33 17.78 34.29
C TYR A 132 -2.98 17.02 33.14
N LEU A 133 -4.27 16.73 33.26
CA LEU A 133 -5.10 16.24 32.17
C LEU A 133 -5.70 17.44 31.43
N ILE A 134 -5.42 17.55 30.14
CA ILE A 134 -5.97 18.59 29.27
C ILE A 134 -7.00 17.97 28.34
N GLU A 135 -8.25 18.41 28.51
CA GLU A 135 -9.40 18.01 27.72
C GLU A 135 -9.95 19.22 26.94
N PHE A 136 -10.40 18.97 25.72
CA PHE A 136 -10.91 20.01 24.83
C PHE A 136 -12.44 19.99 24.85
N ASP A 137 -13.06 21.12 25.15
CA ASP A 137 -14.51 21.23 25.27
C ASP A 137 -15.19 20.92 23.92
N GLU A 138 -16.30 20.19 23.95
CA GLU A 138 -17.06 19.71 22.77
C GLU A 138 -16.28 18.82 21.76
N ALA A 139 -15.01 18.51 22.01
CA ALA A 139 -14.25 17.56 21.20
C ALA A 139 -14.53 16.13 21.67
N LEU A 140 -15.20 15.32 20.83
CA LEU A 140 -15.18 13.86 20.97
C LEU A 140 -13.71 13.41 20.92
N TYR A 141 -13.32 12.52 21.86
CA TYR A 141 -11.92 12.13 22.09
C TYR A 141 -11.10 11.99 20.80
N PRO A 142 -10.03 12.78 20.61
CA PRO A 142 -9.29 12.78 19.36
C PRO A 142 -8.66 11.42 19.08
N THR A 143 -8.69 10.99 17.82
CA THR A 143 -7.82 9.91 17.34
C THR A 143 -6.39 10.41 17.15
N ASN A 144 -6.24 11.69 16.76
CA ASN A 144 -4.97 12.37 16.58
C ASN A 144 -5.00 13.71 17.33
N VAL A 145 -3.91 14.06 18.02
CA VAL A 145 -3.75 15.36 18.69
C VAL A 145 -2.43 15.99 18.25
N SER A 146 -2.51 17.20 17.72
CA SER A 146 -1.34 17.99 17.39
C SER A 146 -1.52 19.46 17.75
N TYR A 147 -0.50 20.09 18.33
CA TYR A 147 -0.48 21.51 18.65
C TYR A 147 0.96 22.00 18.86
N SER A 148 1.17 23.31 18.75
CA SER A 148 2.40 23.98 19.17
C SER A 148 2.22 24.53 20.58
N ALA A 149 3.19 24.32 21.46
CA ALA A 149 3.15 24.74 22.86
C ALA A 149 4.47 25.31 23.35
N GLY A 150 4.37 26.36 24.17
CA GLY A 150 5.46 26.92 24.95
C GLY A 150 5.26 26.64 26.43
N VAL A 151 6.28 26.09 27.08
CA VAL A 151 6.31 25.83 28.53
C VAL A 151 7.47 26.61 29.11
N TYR A 152 7.19 27.50 30.06
CA TYR A 152 8.18 28.47 30.54
C TYR A 152 8.40 28.37 32.03
N ASN A 153 9.62 28.74 32.45
CA ASN A 153 10.06 28.79 33.84
C ASN A 153 10.00 27.41 34.51
N ILE A 154 10.66 26.39 33.96
CA ILE A 154 10.87 25.12 34.70
C ILE A 154 12.20 25.20 35.45
N GLU A 155 12.18 25.30 36.77
CA GLU A 155 13.38 25.38 37.62
C GLU A 155 14.09 24.02 37.69
N PRO A 156 15.36 23.99 38.11
CA PRO A 156 16.06 22.74 38.29
C PRO A 156 15.36 21.81 39.29
N ALA A 157 15.31 20.52 38.98
CA ALA A 157 14.56 19.49 39.71
C ALA A 157 13.03 19.65 39.70
N SER A 158 12.48 20.54 38.86
CA SER A 158 11.05 20.63 38.59
C SER A 158 10.64 19.86 37.34
N TRP A 159 9.44 19.29 37.38
CA TRP A 159 8.85 18.57 36.26
C TRP A 159 7.35 18.84 36.13
N ILE A 160 6.80 18.56 34.95
CA ILE A 160 5.36 18.56 34.68
C ILE A 160 5.02 17.43 33.72
N ILE A 161 3.91 16.75 33.98
CA ILE A 161 3.36 15.73 33.08
C ILE A 161 2.06 16.25 32.49
N ILE A 162 1.95 16.21 31.17
CA ILE A 162 0.74 16.59 30.45
C ILE A 162 0.09 15.31 29.92
N LYS A 163 -1.23 15.19 30.13
CA LYS A 163 -2.04 14.06 29.73
C LYS A 163 -3.14 14.47 28.78
N HIS A 164 -3.41 13.63 27.79
CA HIS A 164 -4.55 13.74 26.89
C HIS A 164 -5.31 12.43 26.83
N ARG A 165 -6.63 12.53 26.83
CA ARG A 165 -7.51 11.38 26.62
C ARG A 165 -7.74 11.16 25.13
N MET A 166 -7.55 9.92 24.66
CA MET A 166 -7.59 9.57 23.23
C MET A 166 -8.47 8.35 22.98
N TRP A 167 -9.02 8.22 21.76
CA TRP A 167 -9.84 7.05 21.40
C TRP A 167 -9.01 5.77 21.18
N LYS A 168 -7.80 5.93 20.67
CA LYS A 168 -6.86 4.85 20.35
C LYS A 168 -5.46 5.26 20.78
N LYS A 169 -4.62 4.25 21.05
CA LYS A 169 -3.19 4.43 21.26
C LYS A 169 -2.57 5.01 19.98
N PRO A 170 -1.80 6.11 20.05
CA PRO A 170 -1.09 6.63 18.89
C PRO A 170 0.02 5.65 18.47
N ASP A 171 0.23 5.51 17.17
CA ASP A 171 1.34 4.70 16.63
C ASP A 171 2.66 5.48 16.64
N ARG A 172 2.58 6.80 16.51
CA ARG A 172 3.73 7.70 16.57
C ARG A 172 3.41 8.94 17.39
N VAL A 173 4.41 9.38 18.15
CA VAL A 173 4.39 10.64 18.91
C VAL A 173 5.66 11.41 18.56
N TYR A 174 5.49 12.60 18.02
CA TYR A 174 6.57 13.50 17.59
C TYR A 174 6.58 14.75 18.43
N PHE A 175 7.79 15.18 18.79
CA PHE A 175 8.06 16.51 19.33
C PHE A 175 8.93 17.24 18.31
N GLY A 176 8.34 18.17 17.56
CA GLY A 176 8.98 18.74 16.37
C GLY A 176 9.15 17.68 15.29
N THR A 177 10.36 17.55 14.75
CA THR A 177 10.70 16.52 13.76
C THR A 177 11.19 15.22 14.38
N ARG A 178 11.31 15.16 15.72
CA ARG A 178 11.90 14.02 16.44
C ARG A 178 10.81 13.06 16.91
N LEU A 179 10.88 11.81 16.44
CA LEU A 179 10.08 10.71 16.94
C LEU A 179 10.48 10.39 18.39
N GLN A 180 9.49 10.31 19.27
CA GLN A 180 9.68 9.96 20.69
C GLN A 180 9.37 8.49 20.93
N ILE A 181 10.15 7.88 21.82
CA ILE A 181 10.01 6.47 22.18
C ILE A 181 9.04 6.35 23.36
N GLU A 182 8.11 5.40 23.27
CA GLU A 182 7.21 5.06 24.37
C GLU A 182 7.99 4.42 25.52
N SER A 183 7.72 4.87 26.74
CA SER A 183 8.21 4.22 27.95
C SER A 183 7.48 2.89 28.20
N PHE A 184 8.21 1.88 28.65
CA PHE A 184 7.61 0.60 29.07
C PHE A 184 6.99 0.65 30.47
N VAL A 185 7.27 1.71 31.23
CA VAL A 185 6.77 1.92 32.60
C VAL A 185 6.14 3.32 32.74
N PRO A 186 5.23 3.53 33.71
CA PRO A 186 4.68 4.86 33.96
C PRO A 186 5.76 5.92 34.14
N LEU A 187 5.46 7.14 33.68
CA LEU A 187 6.42 8.23 33.68
C LEU A 187 6.89 8.56 35.10
N THR A 188 8.19 8.82 35.24
CA THR A 188 8.79 9.25 36.52
C THR A 188 9.57 10.54 36.33
N PRO A 189 9.75 11.35 37.39
CA PRO A 189 10.55 12.58 37.34
C PRO A 189 12.02 12.39 36.98
N ALA A 190 12.53 11.16 36.92
CA ALA A 190 13.90 10.89 36.49
C ALA A 190 14.03 10.78 34.96
N MET A 191 12.91 10.66 34.25
CA MET A 191 12.92 10.46 32.80
C MET A 191 13.22 11.75 32.04
N ASP A 192 13.75 11.58 30.83
CA ASP A 192 14.07 12.69 29.94
C ASP A 192 12.81 13.36 29.39
N THR A 193 12.92 14.68 29.20
CA THR A 193 11.90 15.49 28.52
C THR A 193 11.55 14.88 27.15
N GLY A 194 10.26 14.67 26.91
CA GLY A 194 9.73 14.07 25.69
C GLY A 194 9.45 12.58 25.75
N THR A 195 9.83 11.91 26.83
CA THR A 195 9.38 10.55 27.11
C THR A 195 7.86 10.54 27.28
N TRP A 196 7.18 9.61 26.61
CA TRP A 196 5.74 9.47 26.69
C TRP A 196 5.33 8.06 27.11
N TYR A 197 4.12 7.91 27.64
CA TYR A 197 3.57 6.65 28.12
C TYR A 197 2.08 6.52 27.77
N TRP A 198 1.66 5.33 27.40
CA TRP A 198 0.26 5.00 27.13
C TRP A 198 -0.39 4.28 28.31
N HIS A 199 -1.45 4.87 28.86
CA HIS A 199 -2.26 4.26 29.91
C HIS A 199 -3.41 3.44 29.29
N ASN A 200 -3.22 2.11 29.21
CA ASN A 200 -4.21 1.20 28.61
C ASN A 200 -5.60 1.25 29.28
N SER A 201 -5.67 1.33 30.61
CA SER A 201 -6.93 1.27 31.36
C SER A 201 -7.79 2.53 31.19
N THR A 202 -7.16 3.68 30.97
CA THR A 202 -7.83 4.99 30.90
C THR A 202 -7.81 5.61 29.51
N GLN A 203 -7.14 4.97 28.55
CA GLN A 203 -6.91 5.46 27.18
C GLN A 203 -6.28 6.88 27.18
N MET A 204 -5.22 7.06 27.97
CA MET A 204 -4.52 8.34 28.08
C MET A 204 -3.11 8.27 27.51
N LEU A 205 -2.77 9.26 26.69
CA LEU A 205 -1.41 9.62 26.35
C LEU A 205 -0.86 10.55 27.43
N SER A 206 0.32 10.28 27.95
CA SER A 206 1.03 11.18 28.89
C SER A 206 2.44 11.44 28.38
N PHE A 207 2.96 12.65 28.57
CA PHE A 207 4.36 12.97 28.30
C PHE A 207 4.94 13.88 29.38
N ILE A 208 6.25 13.77 29.62
CA ILE A 208 6.96 14.52 30.67
C ILE A 208 7.83 15.62 30.09
N LEU A 209 7.83 16.76 30.79
CA LEU A 209 8.80 17.84 30.64
C LEU A 209 9.50 18.01 31.98
N ASN A 210 10.81 18.00 31.97
CA ASN A 210 11.63 17.89 33.16
C ASN A 210 12.96 18.62 32.97
N ASN A 211 13.32 19.43 33.97
CA ASN A 211 14.62 20.05 34.07
C ASN A 211 15.53 19.30 35.06
N ASN A 212 16.21 18.27 34.57
CA ASN A 212 17.23 17.52 35.31
C ASN A 212 18.60 18.22 35.36
N ILE A 213 18.77 19.39 34.74
CA ILE A 213 20.08 19.99 34.49
C ILE A 213 20.20 21.31 35.26
N ASN A 214 21.09 21.34 36.28
CA ASN A 214 21.35 22.52 37.12
C ASN A 214 22.23 23.58 36.43
N THR A 215 22.13 23.78 35.12
CA THR A 215 22.99 24.72 34.38
C THR A 215 22.42 26.12 34.23
N ALA A 216 21.11 26.29 34.42
CA ALA A 216 20.39 27.55 34.26
C ALA A 216 19.34 27.70 35.38
N PRO A 217 18.95 28.94 35.75
CA PRO A 217 17.94 29.17 36.78
C PRO A 217 16.56 28.61 36.41
N PHE A 218 16.28 28.46 35.12
CA PHE A 218 15.11 27.78 34.59
C PHE A 218 15.35 27.38 33.13
N VAL A 219 14.50 26.51 32.59
CA VAL A 219 14.48 26.13 31.17
C VAL A 219 13.08 26.37 30.60
N ASP A 220 13.06 26.86 29.36
CA ASP A 220 11.85 27.00 28.56
C ASP A 220 11.85 25.95 27.44
N TYR A 221 10.70 25.34 27.19
CA TYR A 221 10.49 24.35 26.14
C TYR A 221 9.53 24.89 25.08
N GLN A 222 9.88 24.67 23.81
CA GLN A 222 8.95 24.76 22.70
C GLN A 222 8.68 23.35 22.21
N ILE A 223 7.41 22.97 22.15
CA ILE A 223 6.95 21.62 21.84
C ILE A 223 6.00 21.74 20.66
N LEU A 224 6.35 21.07 19.57
CA LEU A 224 5.39 20.82 18.51
C LEU A 224 4.94 19.37 18.67
N LEU A 225 3.83 19.16 19.36
CA LEU A 225 3.26 17.84 19.58
C LEU A 225 2.55 17.39 18.31
N ASP A 226 2.83 16.17 17.86
CA ASP A 226 2.02 15.44 16.89
C ASP A 226 1.94 13.97 17.32
N ALA A 227 0.78 13.57 17.84
CA ALA A 227 0.47 12.20 18.21
C ALA A 227 -0.69 11.69 17.35
N HIS A 228 -0.43 10.66 16.55
CA HIS A 228 -1.41 10.15 15.59
C HIS A 228 -1.38 8.63 15.45
N VAL A 229 -2.51 8.09 15.00
CA VAL A 229 -2.63 6.71 14.53
C VAL A 229 -2.28 6.68 13.04
N CYS A 230 -1.39 5.76 12.67
CA CYS A 230 -0.99 5.55 11.31
C CYS A 230 -2.07 4.80 10.54
N ARG A 231 -2.21 5.14 9.26
CA ARG A 231 -3.13 4.43 8.36
C ARG A 231 -2.67 2.99 8.12
N TYR A 232 -1.38 2.81 7.88
CA TYR A 232 -0.78 1.52 7.57
C TYR A 232 -0.13 0.94 8.83
N ALA A 233 -0.25 -0.38 8.99
CA ALA A 233 0.38 -1.09 10.09
C ALA A 233 1.90 -0.77 10.15
N GLY A 234 2.39 -0.43 11.34
CA GLY A 234 3.79 -0.05 11.54
C GLY A 234 4.18 1.29 10.89
N CYS A 235 3.23 2.07 10.37
CA CYS A 235 3.47 3.35 9.69
C CYS A 235 4.40 3.23 8.47
N VAL A 236 4.41 2.06 7.83
CA VAL A 236 5.17 1.82 6.60
C VAL A 236 4.21 1.90 5.43
N LEU A 237 4.52 2.75 4.45
CA LEU A 237 3.73 2.81 3.22
C LEU A 237 3.84 1.46 2.50
N PRO A 238 2.71 0.87 2.03
CA PRO A 238 2.77 -0.33 1.23
C PRO A 238 3.56 -0.06 -0.05
N VAL A 239 4.37 -1.03 -0.45
CA VAL A 239 5.10 -0.96 -1.72
C VAL A 239 4.09 -0.88 -2.85
N GLN A 240 4.19 0.16 -3.68
CA GLN A 240 3.27 0.30 -4.81
C GLN A 240 3.39 -0.88 -5.77
N PRO A 241 2.29 -1.31 -6.41
CA PRO A 241 2.29 -2.42 -7.35
C PRO A 241 3.37 -2.32 -8.44
N ALA A 242 3.59 -1.13 -9.02
CA ALA A 242 4.61 -0.90 -10.04
C ALA A 242 6.07 -1.16 -9.59
N TYR A 243 6.35 -1.18 -8.29
CA TYR A 243 7.70 -1.39 -7.74
C TYR A 243 7.88 -2.77 -7.12
N ARG A 244 6.89 -3.66 -7.23
CA ARG A 244 7.00 -5.04 -6.74
C ARG A 244 7.95 -5.82 -7.63
N LEU A 245 8.89 -6.51 -7.00
CA LEU A 245 9.79 -7.41 -7.70
C LEU A 245 9.06 -8.70 -8.06
N PRO A 246 9.34 -9.31 -9.22
CA PRO A 246 8.86 -10.65 -9.54
C PRO A 246 9.26 -11.64 -8.45
N VAL A 247 8.36 -12.54 -8.06
CA VAL A 247 8.77 -13.67 -7.23
C VAL A 247 9.64 -14.62 -8.05
N THR A 248 10.55 -15.31 -7.36
CA THR A 248 11.53 -16.22 -7.96
C THR A 248 11.37 -17.67 -7.52
N GLU A 249 10.58 -17.92 -6.49
CA GLU A 249 10.27 -19.24 -5.97
C GLU A 249 8.91 -19.25 -5.25
N ARG A 250 8.33 -20.45 -5.12
CA ARG A 250 7.09 -20.68 -4.36
C ARG A 250 7.37 -20.56 -2.85
N PRO A 251 6.64 -19.72 -2.10
CA PRO A 251 6.85 -19.60 -0.66
C PRO A 251 6.26 -20.81 0.10
N PRO A 252 6.82 -21.19 1.26
CA PRO A 252 6.35 -22.35 2.04
C PRO A 252 4.89 -22.27 2.52
N ASN A 253 4.36 -21.05 2.66
CA ASN A 253 2.99 -20.77 3.11
C ASN A 253 2.02 -20.53 1.93
N ALA A 254 2.35 -21.01 0.74
CA ALA A 254 1.45 -20.98 -0.40
C ALA A 254 0.11 -21.67 -0.09
N LEU A 255 -0.98 -21.07 -0.54
CA LEU A 255 -2.33 -21.61 -0.44
C LEU A 255 -2.63 -22.47 -1.67
N PHE A 256 -3.46 -23.49 -1.53
CA PHE A 256 -3.78 -24.41 -2.62
C PHE A 256 -5.23 -24.23 -3.05
N TRP A 257 -5.48 -24.19 -4.36
CA TRP A 257 -6.81 -23.97 -4.93
C TRP A 257 -7.81 -25.02 -4.45
N SER A 258 -7.37 -26.29 -4.36
CA SER A 258 -8.17 -27.42 -3.90
C SER A 258 -8.65 -27.31 -2.45
N ASN A 259 -7.95 -26.52 -1.61
CA ASN A 259 -8.30 -26.34 -0.22
C ASN A 259 -9.38 -25.27 -0.06
N VAL A 260 -10.54 -25.67 0.49
CA VAL A 260 -11.65 -24.74 0.74
C VAL A 260 -11.28 -23.57 1.66
N GLU A 261 -10.35 -23.77 2.60
CA GLU A 261 -9.89 -22.72 3.53
C GLU A 261 -9.12 -21.60 2.82
N THR A 262 -8.54 -21.88 1.64
CA THR A 262 -7.93 -20.85 0.78
C THR A 262 -8.94 -19.74 0.47
N TRP A 263 -10.20 -20.10 0.26
CA TRP A 263 -11.26 -19.19 -0.16
C TRP A 263 -11.89 -18.38 0.97
N ALA A 264 -11.38 -18.49 2.20
CA ALA A 264 -11.84 -17.67 3.33
C ALA A 264 -11.64 -16.16 3.11
N PHE A 265 -10.78 -15.74 2.16
CA PHE A 265 -10.61 -14.34 1.77
C PHE A 265 -11.62 -13.85 0.73
N ALA A 266 -12.48 -14.72 0.17
CA ALA A 266 -13.39 -14.35 -0.91
C ALA A 266 -14.43 -13.31 -0.42
N GLU A 267 -14.46 -12.17 -1.12
CA GLU A 267 -15.34 -11.04 -0.82
C GLU A 267 -16.70 -11.17 -1.56
N PRO A 268 -17.77 -10.53 -1.06
CA PRO A 268 -19.05 -10.47 -1.78
C PRO A 268 -18.90 -10.05 -3.24
N GLY A 269 -19.61 -10.75 -4.13
CA GLY A 269 -19.51 -10.56 -5.59
C GLY A 269 -18.37 -11.30 -6.29
N TRP A 270 -17.47 -11.97 -5.55
CA TRP A 270 -16.41 -12.82 -6.10
C TRP A 270 -16.68 -14.30 -5.87
N GLY A 271 -16.23 -15.12 -6.81
CA GLY A 271 -16.32 -16.57 -6.76
C GLY A 271 -15.63 -17.14 -5.53
N GLY A 272 -16.26 -18.17 -4.98
CA GLY A 272 -15.90 -18.74 -3.70
C GLY A 272 -16.50 -18.03 -2.47
N HIS A 273 -17.15 -16.87 -2.61
CA HIS A 273 -17.95 -16.27 -1.53
C HIS A 273 -19.37 -16.85 -1.50
N VAL A 274 -19.92 -17.12 -0.31
CA VAL A 274 -21.28 -17.69 -0.15
C VAL A 274 -22.20 -16.72 0.57
N GLU A 275 -23.13 -16.11 -0.18
CA GLU A 275 -24.17 -15.21 0.36
C GLU A 275 -25.40 -15.98 0.89
N SER A 276 -25.21 -16.98 1.74
CA SER A 276 -26.31 -17.73 2.35
C SER A 276 -26.20 -17.75 3.86
N ARG A 277 -27.21 -17.17 4.54
CA ARG A 277 -27.34 -17.23 6.01
C ARG A 277 -27.52 -18.65 6.55
N ARG A 278 -27.79 -19.63 5.69
CA ARG A 278 -27.95 -21.05 6.04
C ARG A 278 -26.70 -21.87 5.76
N ALA A 279 -25.70 -21.31 5.10
CA ALA A 279 -24.46 -22.03 4.82
C ALA A 279 -23.63 -22.19 6.11
N ALA A 280 -22.99 -23.35 6.24
CA ALA A 280 -22.09 -23.62 7.38
C ALA A 280 -20.86 -22.70 7.38
N ARG A 281 -20.49 -22.15 6.22
CA ARG A 281 -19.36 -21.26 5.99
C ARG A 281 -19.77 -20.17 4.99
N SER A 282 -19.13 -19.01 5.08
CA SER A 282 -19.31 -17.91 4.13
C SER A 282 -18.44 -18.04 2.87
N TYR A 283 -17.80 -19.20 2.66
CA TYR A 283 -16.89 -19.44 1.55
C TYR A 283 -16.93 -20.91 1.07
N GLN A 284 -16.57 -21.12 -0.19
CA GLN A 284 -16.50 -22.41 -0.89
C GLN A 284 -15.47 -22.36 -2.04
N LEU A 285 -15.26 -23.47 -2.74
CA LEU A 285 -14.51 -23.47 -4.00
C LEU A 285 -15.27 -22.66 -5.07
N PRO A 286 -14.59 -21.87 -5.92
CA PRO A 286 -15.23 -21.18 -7.03
C PRO A 286 -15.98 -22.14 -7.95
N GLN A 287 -17.07 -21.66 -8.53
CA GLN A 287 -17.97 -22.41 -9.40
C GLN A 287 -17.89 -21.93 -10.86
N GLU A 288 -18.46 -22.72 -11.77
CA GLU A 288 -18.51 -22.37 -13.19
C GLU A 288 -19.28 -21.07 -13.44
N GLY A 289 -18.70 -20.20 -14.26
CA GLY A 289 -19.26 -18.89 -14.60
C GLY A 289 -18.99 -17.78 -13.57
N GLU A 290 -18.35 -18.08 -12.44
CA GLU A 290 -17.99 -17.06 -11.44
C GLU A 290 -16.76 -16.24 -11.87
N SER A 291 -16.66 -15.03 -11.33
CA SER A 291 -15.45 -14.21 -11.44
C SER A 291 -14.57 -14.44 -10.22
N VAL A 292 -13.30 -14.76 -10.38
CA VAL A 292 -12.38 -15.06 -9.27
C VAL A 292 -11.34 -13.95 -9.10
N LYS A 293 -11.06 -13.57 -7.85
CA LYS A 293 -9.99 -12.64 -7.50
C LYS A 293 -8.98 -13.31 -6.58
N ILE A 294 -7.70 -13.22 -6.94
CA ILE A 294 -6.57 -13.54 -6.05
C ILE A 294 -6.09 -12.22 -5.45
N PRO A 295 -6.42 -11.91 -4.19
CA PRO A 295 -6.16 -10.60 -3.63
C PRO A 295 -4.68 -10.41 -3.30
N ASP A 296 -4.30 -9.14 -3.14
CA ASP A 296 -2.94 -8.76 -2.76
C ASP A 296 -2.44 -9.48 -1.50
N GLY A 297 -1.15 -9.80 -1.47
CA GLY A 297 -0.50 -10.54 -0.39
C GLY A 297 -0.85 -12.03 -0.30
N ARG A 298 -1.65 -12.57 -1.23
CA ARG A 298 -1.94 -14.01 -1.33
C ARG A 298 -1.10 -14.67 -2.41
N TYR A 299 -0.67 -15.90 -2.12
CA TYR A 299 -0.04 -16.80 -3.07
C TYR A 299 -0.92 -18.05 -3.20
N VAL A 300 -1.49 -18.30 -4.37
CA VAL A 300 -2.40 -19.42 -4.62
C VAL A 300 -1.81 -20.32 -5.71
N VAL A 301 -1.73 -21.61 -5.43
CA VAL A 301 -1.29 -22.65 -6.35
C VAL A 301 -2.51 -23.40 -6.88
N VAL A 302 -2.64 -23.49 -8.20
CA VAL A 302 -3.64 -24.33 -8.88
C VAL A 302 -3.11 -25.75 -8.92
N ASP A 303 -3.61 -26.59 -8.02
CA ASP A 303 -3.21 -27.99 -7.81
C ASP A 303 -4.30 -29.00 -8.22
N CYS A 304 -5.41 -28.52 -8.75
CA CYS A 304 -6.51 -29.34 -9.25
C CYS A 304 -7.17 -28.69 -10.48
N PRO A 305 -7.94 -29.44 -11.28
CA PRO A 305 -8.76 -28.85 -12.33
C PRO A 305 -9.70 -27.77 -11.78
N ILE A 306 -9.75 -26.62 -12.45
CA ILE A 306 -10.57 -25.46 -12.07
C ILE A 306 -11.75 -25.30 -13.03
N PRO A 307 -12.89 -24.74 -12.58
CA PRO A 307 -14.05 -24.55 -13.45
C PRO A 307 -13.79 -23.44 -14.49
N LYS A 308 -14.64 -23.38 -15.51
CA LYS A 308 -14.62 -22.27 -16.48
C LYS A 308 -15.03 -20.99 -15.77
N LEU A 309 -14.14 -20.02 -15.73
CA LEU A 309 -14.35 -18.75 -15.06
C LEU A 309 -14.94 -17.74 -16.05
N LYS A 310 -15.69 -16.78 -15.55
CA LYS A 310 -16.05 -15.61 -16.36
C LYS A 310 -14.86 -14.66 -16.45
N TYR A 311 -14.30 -14.30 -15.32
CA TYR A 311 -13.24 -13.32 -15.20
C TYR A 311 -12.25 -13.72 -14.11
N LEU A 312 -10.96 -13.56 -14.36
CA LEU A 312 -9.89 -13.89 -13.40
C LEU A 312 -9.04 -12.65 -13.13
N GLN A 313 -9.13 -12.11 -11.91
CA GLN A 313 -8.34 -10.96 -11.45
C GLN A 313 -7.22 -11.41 -10.51
N ILE A 314 -5.98 -10.99 -10.79
CA ILE A 314 -4.79 -11.43 -10.05
C ILE A 314 -4.06 -10.18 -9.49
N GLU A 315 -4.27 -9.90 -8.22
CA GLU A 315 -3.59 -8.84 -7.45
C GLU A 315 -2.45 -9.39 -6.57
N GLY A 316 -2.58 -10.65 -6.15
CA GLY A 316 -1.52 -11.45 -5.52
C GLY A 316 -0.75 -12.29 -6.55
N ILE A 317 -0.49 -13.55 -6.24
CA ILE A 317 0.23 -14.48 -7.12
C ILE A 317 -0.62 -15.73 -7.36
N LEU A 318 -0.77 -16.09 -8.63
CA LEU A 318 -1.40 -17.34 -9.06
C LEU A 318 -0.37 -18.19 -9.80
N GLU A 319 -0.06 -19.36 -9.27
CA GLU A 319 0.88 -20.32 -9.87
C GLU A 319 0.13 -21.60 -10.29
N PHE A 320 0.43 -22.14 -11.46
CA PHE A 320 -0.07 -23.45 -11.89
C PHE A 320 0.93 -24.55 -11.54
N ASP A 321 0.47 -25.57 -10.81
CA ASP A 321 1.35 -26.63 -10.33
C ASP A 321 1.84 -27.53 -11.46
N ASN A 322 3.14 -27.88 -11.44
CA ASN A 322 3.76 -28.72 -12.47
C ASN A 322 3.44 -30.23 -12.29
N GLY A 323 2.53 -30.62 -11.39
CA GLY A 323 2.18 -32.02 -11.14
C GLY A 323 1.04 -32.58 -12.01
N LEU A 324 0.37 -31.76 -12.81
CA LEU A 324 -0.80 -32.15 -13.61
C LEU A 324 -1.01 -31.27 -14.84
N ASN A 325 -1.84 -31.75 -15.77
CA ASN A 325 -2.33 -30.95 -16.88
C ASN A 325 -3.38 -29.95 -16.40
N HIS A 326 -3.40 -28.77 -17.01
CA HIS A 326 -4.30 -27.68 -16.64
C HIS A 326 -5.10 -27.17 -17.84
N THR A 327 -6.31 -26.71 -17.55
CA THR A 327 -7.10 -25.93 -18.50
C THR A 327 -7.71 -24.76 -17.74
N VAL A 328 -7.34 -23.54 -18.12
CA VAL A 328 -7.92 -22.31 -17.58
C VAL A 328 -8.73 -21.65 -18.67
N SER A 329 -10.05 -21.58 -18.46
CA SER A 329 -10.97 -20.97 -19.40
C SER A 329 -11.57 -19.71 -18.79
N ALA A 330 -11.40 -18.56 -19.43
CA ALA A 330 -11.91 -17.26 -18.97
C ALA A 330 -12.32 -16.36 -20.14
N GLU A 331 -13.25 -15.42 -19.94
CA GLU A 331 -13.51 -14.38 -20.95
C GLU A 331 -12.41 -13.31 -20.94
N LEU A 332 -11.78 -13.12 -19.77
CA LEU A 332 -10.65 -12.20 -19.58
C LEU A 332 -9.83 -12.61 -18.35
N ILE A 333 -8.51 -12.49 -18.48
CA ILE A 333 -7.57 -12.56 -17.35
C ILE A 333 -6.96 -11.16 -17.15
N PHE A 334 -7.04 -10.62 -15.94
CA PHE A 334 -6.50 -9.31 -15.59
C PHE A 334 -5.51 -9.44 -14.44
N ILE A 335 -4.23 -9.25 -14.75
CA ILE A 335 -3.15 -9.22 -13.78
C ILE A 335 -2.98 -7.77 -13.35
N ASN A 336 -3.34 -7.49 -12.12
CA ASN A 336 -3.44 -6.15 -11.54
C ASN A 336 -2.43 -5.95 -10.42
N GLY A 337 -1.17 -5.72 -10.76
CA GLY A 337 -0.09 -5.60 -9.76
C GLY A 337 0.38 -6.92 -9.14
N GLY A 338 -0.28 -8.02 -9.50
CA GLY A 338 0.06 -9.38 -9.13
C GLY A 338 0.95 -10.08 -10.16
N GLN A 339 1.03 -11.41 -10.09
CA GLN A 339 1.80 -12.25 -11.01
C GLN A 339 1.08 -13.56 -11.34
N LEU A 340 1.00 -13.91 -12.63
CA LEU A 340 0.55 -15.22 -13.11
C LEU A 340 1.77 -16.03 -13.53
N ILE A 341 1.90 -17.25 -13.00
CA ILE A 341 3.07 -18.11 -13.21
C ILE A 341 2.61 -19.47 -13.73
N ILE A 342 3.09 -19.86 -14.91
CA ILE A 342 2.91 -21.18 -15.51
C ILE A 342 4.29 -21.66 -15.97
N GLY A 343 4.94 -22.43 -15.11
CA GLY A 343 6.34 -22.79 -15.26
C GLY A 343 7.28 -21.63 -14.90
N TRP A 344 8.47 -22.00 -14.46
CA TRP A 344 9.54 -21.08 -14.09
C TRP A 344 10.66 -21.14 -15.14
N GLU A 345 11.46 -20.07 -15.22
CA GLU A 345 12.61 -20.02 -16.14
C GLU A 345 13.59 -21.18 -15.94
N LYS A 346 13.81 -21.59 -14.68
CA LYS A 346 14.69 -22.71 -14.30
C LYS A 346 13.96 -24.03 -14.05
N ASP A 347 12.63 -24.02 -14.00
CA ASP A 347 11.78 -25.19 -13.78
C ASP A 347 10.52 -25.06 -14.67
N PRO A 348 10.66 -25.31 -15.98
CA PRO A 348 9.59 -25.09 -16.93
C PRO A 348 8.41 -26.04 -16.69
N MET A 349 7.23 -25.62 -17.09
CA MET A 349 6.04 -26.46 -17.11
C MET A 349 6.27 -27.63 -18.07
N LEU A 350 6.15 -28.86 -17.57
CA LEU A 350 6.33 -30.08 -18.36
C LEU A 350 5.00 -30.71 -18.77
N ASN A 351 3.93 -30.39 -18.05
CA ASN A 351 2.57 -30.85 -18.35
C ASN A 351 1.87 -29.90 -19.34
N ASP A 352 0.75 -30.38 -19.89
CA ASP A 352 -0.02 -29.61 -20.86
C ASP A 352 -0.89 -28.56 -20.15
N VAL A 353 -0.85 -27.31 -20.64
CA VAL A 353 -1.62 -26.19 -20.10
C VAL A 353 -2.30 -25.43 -21.23
N ASP A 354 -3.63 -25.46 -21.24
CA ASP A 354 -4.45 -24.69 -22.17
C ASP A 354 -5.04 -23.46 -21.47
N ILE A 355 -4.64 -22.26 -21.92
CA ILE A 355 -5.29 -20.99 -21.58
C ILE A 355 -6.32 -20.68 -22.67
N ILE A 356 -7.60 -20.91 -22.38
CA ILE A 356 -8.70 -20.73 -23.32
C ILE A 356 -9.40 -19.39 -23.04
N LEU A 357 -9.23 -18.44 -23.96
CA LEU A 357 -9.85 -17.13 -23.88
C LEU A 357 -11.15 -17.11 -24.69
N ARG A 358 -12.26 -16.92 -23.98
CA ARG A 358 -13.63 -16.98 -24.52
C ARG A 358 -14.14 -15.60 -24.90
N GLY A 359 -14.99 -15.55 -25.91
CA GLY A 359 -15.65 -14.31 -26.34
C GLY A 359 -15.74 -14.13 -27.85
N THR A 360 -16.48 -13.11 -28.25
CA THR A 360 -16.70 -12.70 -29.64
C THR A 360 -16.39 -11.22 -29.82
N LYS A 361 -16.43 -10.71 -31.04
CA LYS A 361 -16.27 -9.28 -31.33
C LYS A 361 -17.28 -8.37 -30.61
N GLN A 362 -18.41 -8.91 -30.16
CA GLN A 362 -19.44 -8.22 -29.39
C GLN A 362 -19.28 -8.38 -27.87
N SER A 363 -18.30 -9.16 -27.41
CA SER A 363 -18.00 -9.29 -25.98
C SER A 363 -17.69 -7.94 -25.35
N LEU A 364 -18.00 -7.83 -24.06
CA LEU A 364 -17.87 -6.58 -23.32
C LEU A 364 -16.43 -6.07 -23.36
N ASN A 365 -16.26 -4.79 -23.69
CA ASN A 365 -14.96 -4.13 -23.52
C ASN A 365 -14.68 -4.01 -22.02
N PHE A 366 -13.59 -4.63 -21.56
CA PHE A 366 -13.16 -4.47 -20.20
C PHE A 366 -12.40 -3.16 -20.03
N TYR A 367 -12.96 -2.28 -19.20
CA TYR A 367 -12.32 -1.03 -18.80
C TYR A 367 -11.45 -1.25 -17.57
N LEU A 368 -10.27 -0.63 -17.56
CA LEU A 368 -9.44 -0.60 -16.37
C LEU A 368 -10.15 0.16 -15.24
N PRO A 369 -9.76 -0.05 -13.97
CA PRO A 369 -10.32 0.66 -12.83
C PRO A 369 -10.27 2.19 -12.91
N ASN A 370 -9.39 2.76 -13.75
CA ASN A 370 -9.33 4.21 -13.99
C ASN A 370 -10.43 4.74 -14.93
N GLY A 371 -11.21 3.86 -15.56
CA GLY A 371 -12.31 4.18 -16.47
C GLY A 371 -11.88 4.75 -17.83
N ILE A 372 -10.59 4.94 -18.08
CA ILE A 372 -10.05 5.59 -19.29
C ILE A 372 -9.53 4.54 -20.27
N ASN A 373 -8.70 3.62 -19.78
CA ASN A 373 -8.06 2.61 -20.60
C ASN A 373 -8.93 1.35 -20.66
N ASN A 374 -8.77 0.54 -21.71
CA ASN A 374 -9.46 -0.74 -21.85
C ASN A 374 -8.53 -1.83 -22.39
N ILE A 375 -8.81 -3.07 -21.98
CA ILE A 375 -8.15 -4.28 -22.49
C ILE A 375 -8.95 -4.86 -23.66
N GLY A 376 -10.24 -4.54 -23.78
CA GLY A 376 -11.14 -5.22 -24.70
C GLY A 376 -11.53 -6.62 -24.21
N GLY A 377 -12.37 -7.33 -24.96
CA GLY A 377 -12.74 -8.71 -24.65
C GLY A 377 -11.68 -9.73 -25.13
N LYS A 378 -11.79 -10.97 -24.64
CA LYS A 378 -11.01 -12.13 -25.11
C LYS A 378 -9.49 -11.88 -25.05
N GLY A 379 -8.99 -11.58 -23.86
CA GLY A 379 -7.58 -11.23 -23.68
C GLY A 379 -7.00 -11.42 -22.29
N ILE A 380 -5.69 -11.17 -22.20
CA ILE A 380 -4.94 -11.08 -20.93
C ILE A 380 -4.43 -9.65 -20.81
N GLY A 381 -4.90 -8.90 -19.81
CA GLY A 381 -4.32 -7.61 -19.45
C GLY A 381 -3.26 -7.80 -18.38
N VAL A 382 -2.02 -7.41 -18.67
CA VAL A 382 -0.86 -7.60 -17.82
C VAL A 382 -0.37 -6.24 -17.33
N TYR A 383 -0.77 -5.88 -16.12
CA TYR A 383 -0.34 -4.68 -15.38
C TYR A 383 0.36 -5.11 -14.07
N GLY A 384 1.14 -6.18 -14.19
CA GLY A 384 1.91 -6.87 -13.17
C GLY A 384 2.85 -7.83 -13.89
N GLY A 385 2.99 -9.07 -13.44
CA GLY A 385 3.85 -10.09 -14.08
C GLY A 385 3.10 -11.21 -14.79
N LEU A 386 3.53 -11.56 -15.99
CA LEU A 386 3.13 -12.78 -16.69
C LEU A 386 4.36 -13.66 -16.98
N ASP A 387 4.42 -14.83 -16.38
CA ASP A 387 5.49 -15.81 -16.55
C ASP A 387 4.97 -17.09 -17.17
N LEU A 388 5.39 -17.38 -18.39
CA LEU A 388 5.01 -18.58 -19.13
C LEU A 388 6.27 -19.26 -19.67
N HIS A 389 6.64 -20.38 -19.07
CA HIS A 389 7.83 -21.14 -19.43
C HIS A 389 7.45 -22.59 -19.72
N GLY A 390 7.26 -22.91 -21.00
CA GLY A 390 6.97 -24.27 -21.45
C GLY A 390 8.25 -25.12 -21.61
N GLN A 391 8.05 -26.40 -21.91
CA GLN A 391 9.14 -27.34 -22.11
C GLN A 391 10.03 -26.90 -23.30
N PRO A 392 11.35 -26.73 -23.11
CA PRO A 392 12.28 -26.43 -24.19
C PRO A 392 12.28 -27.51 -25.29
N ARG A 393 12.38 -27.10 -26.56
CA ARG A 393 12.42 -27.98 -27.74
C ARG A 393 13.68 -27.68 -28.55
N GLU A 394 14.55 -28.67 -28.70
CA GLU A 394 15.85 -28.50 -29.36
C GLU A 394 16.07 -29.51 -30.50
N PRO A 395 16.22 -29.05 -31.75
CA PRO A 395 15.95 -27.68 -32.23
C PRO A 395 14.45 -27.44 -32.47
N SER A 396 14.00 -26.20 -32.23
CA SER A 396 12.63 -25.79 -32.60
C SER A 396 12.49 -25.45 -34.10
N TRP A 397 13.61 -25.21 -34.77
CA TRP A 397 13.71 -24.91 -36.20
C TRP A 397 14.88 -25.64 -36.84
N THR A 398 14.66 -26.15 -38.03
CA THR A 398 15.67 -26.78 -38.87
C THR A 398 15.38 -26.45 -40.33
N THR A 399 16.10 -27.06 -41.27
CA THR A 399 15.84 -26.93 -42.71
C THR A 399 15.71 -28.29 -43.35
N LEU A 400 15.16 -28.34 -44.56
CA LEU A 400 15.18 -29.56 -45.34
C LEU A 400 16.62 -30.01 -45.70
N SER A 401 16.87 -31.33 -45.64
CA SER A 401 18.09 -31.97 -46.15
C SER A 401 17.96 -32.47 -47.59
N ALA A 402 16.79 -32.41 -48.18
CA ALA A 402 16.54 -32.61 -49.61
C ALA A 402 15.25 -31.88 -50.02
N SER A 403 15.09 -31.54 -51.29
CA SER A 403 13.84 -30.94 -51.78
C SER A 403 12.67 -31.91 -51.56
N ALA A 404 11.57 -31.39 -51.02
CA ALA A 404 10.33 -32.13 -50.86
C ALA A 404 9.36 -31.73 -51.96
N LEU A 405 9.00 -32.68 -52.82
CA LEU A 405 8.16 -32.42 -53.98
C LEU A 405 6.68 -32.49 -53.61
N LYS A 406 5.86 -31.76 -54.35
CA LYS A 406 4.41 -31.85 -54.30
C LYS A 406 3.94 -33.30 -54.37
N ASN A 407 2.90 -33.62 -53.62
CA ASN A 407 2.31 -34.94 -53.41
C ASN A 407 3.17 -35.91 -52.56
N SER A 408 4.40 -35.57 -52.18
CA SER A 408 5.12 -36.34 -51.17
C SER A 408 4.46 -36.18 -49.79
N SER A 409 4.55 -37.20 -48.94
CA SER A 409 4.04 -37.16 -47.56
C SER A 409 5.16 -37.26 -46.52
N GLN A 410 6.42 -37.25 -46.96
CA GLN A 410 7.60 -37.39 -46.11
C GLN A 410 8.62 -36.33 -46.48
N ILE A 411 9.27 -35.77 -45.45
CA ILE A 411 10.38 -34.82 -45.60
C ILE A 411 11.61 -35.32 -44.87
N SER A 412 12.77 -34.86 -45.35
CA SER A 412 14.08 -35.11 -44.73
C SER A 412 14.62 -33.79 -44.18
N LEU A 413 15.09 -33.82 -42.95
CA LEU A 413 15.59 -32.69 -42.17
C LEU A 413 17.12 -32.69 -42.12
N SER A 414 17.71 -31.51 -41.94
CA SER A 414 19.16 -31.32 -41.89
C SER A 414 19.80 -31.77 -40.58
N VAL A 415 19.03 -31.81 -39.51
CA VAL A 415 19.47 -32.28 -38.18
C VAL A 415 18.35 -33.12 -37.54
N PRO A 416 18.69 -34.05 -36.63
CA PRO A 416 17.70 -34.79 -35.87
C PRO A 416 16.86 -33.87 -34.98
N VAL A 417 15.60 -34.22 -34.76
CA VAL A 417 14.66 -33.43 -33.95
C VAL A 417 13.97 -34.24 -32.85
N ASP A 418 13.60 -33.57 -31.76
CA ASP A 418 12.87 -34.14 -30.62
C ASP A 418 11.34 -34.09 -30.79
N TRP A 419 10.85 -33.73 -31.98
CA TRP A 419 9.43 -33.53 -32.32
C TRP A 419 8.66 -34.84 -32.24
N LYS A 420 7.41 -34.82 -31.76
CA LYS A 420 6.60 -36.01 -31.44
C LYS A 420 5.51 -36.23 -32.50
N VAL A 421 5.09 -37.49 -32.65
CA VAL A 421 3.90 -37.83 -33.44
C VAL A 421 2.69 -37.12 -32.85
N GLY A 422 1.85 -36.55 -33.71
CA GLY A 422 0.70 -35.72 -33.34
C GLY A 422 0.98 -34.22 -33.31
N GLU A 423 2.25 -33.79 -33.25
CA GLU A 423 2.62 -32.37 -33.25
C GLU A 423 2.49 -31.73 -34.65
N LEU A 424 2.27 -30.41 -34.66
CA LEU A 424 2.17 -29.59 -35.87
C LEU A 424 3.51 -28.99 -36.23
N VAL A 425 3.85 -29.09 -37.52
CA VAL A 425 5.06 -28.54 -38.13
C VAL A 425 4.68 -27.58 -39.24
N VAL A 426 5.41 -26.48 -39.35
CA VAL A 426 5.33 -25.54 -40.48
C VAL A 426 6.49 -25.75 -41.45
N ILE A 427 6.20 -25.76 -42.74
CA ILE A 427 7.20 -25.75 -43.81
C ILE A 427 7.09 -24.42 -44.56
N GLY A 428 8.16 -23.63 -44.54
CA GLY A 428 8.19 -22.33 -45.20
C GLY A 428 8.13 -22.43 -46.72
N SER A 429 7.47 -21.45 -47.34
CA SER A 429 7.45 -21.31 -48.80
C SER A 429 8.87 -21.08 -49.36
N THR A 430 9.18 -21.75 -50.47
CA THR A 430 10.40 -21.50 -51.26
C THR A 430 10.11 -20.78 -52.59
N SER A 431 8.94 -20.15 -52.72
CA SER A 431 8.54 -19.36 -53.88
C SER A 431 8.23 -17.91 -53.50
N TYR A 432 7.83 -17.10 -54.48
CA TYR A 432 7.35 -15.73 -54.26
C TYR A 432 5.95 -15.66 -53.61
N HIS A 433 5.29 -16.79 -53.38
CA HIS A 433 3.96 -16.85 -52.80
C HIS A 433 4.01 -17.30 -51.33
N PRO A 434 3.73 -16.42 -50.36
CA PRO A 434 3.76 -16.78 -48.92
C PRO A 434 2.68 -17.82 -48.56
N ASN A 435 1.56 -17.84 -49.31
CA ASN A 435 0.45 -18.77 -49.12
C ASN A 435 0.80 -20.24 -49.45
N GLN A 436 2.01 -20.51 -49.94
CA GLN A 436 2.52 -21.87 -50.12
C GLN A 436 3.20 -22.43 -48.87
N THR A 437 3.14 -21.71 -47.74
CA THR A 437 3.52 -22.25 -46.43
C THR A 437 2.51 -23.33 -46.02
N GLU A 438 3.00 -24.49 -45.59
CA GLU A 438 2.14 -25.62 -45.21
C GLU A 438 2.29 -25.93 -43.73
N ILE A 439 1.16 -26.19 -43.05
CA ILE A 439 1.12 -26.69 -41.66
C ILE A 439 0.57 -28.10 -41.69
N LEU A 440 1.35 -29.04 -41.16
CA LEU A 440 1.09 -30.48 -41.29
C LEU A 440 1.29 -31.18 -39.94
N GLN A 441 0.56 -32.27 -39.73
CA GLN A 441 0.67 -33.07 -38.51
C GLN A 441 1.59 -34.26 -38.72
N ILE A 442 2.55 -34.47 -37.82
CA ILE A 442 3.44 -35.62 -37.82
C ILE A 442 2.63 -36.89 -37.52
N VAL A 443 2.73 -37.91 -38.36
CA VAL A 443 2.16 -39.24 -38.10
C VAL A 443 3.21 -40.31 -37.85
N ASP A 444 4.44 -40.11 -38.33
CA ASP A 444 5.55 -41.04 -38.13
C ASP A 444 6.92 -40.36 -38.27
N LYS A 445 7.96 -41.01 -37.77
CA LYS A 445 9.34 -40.53 -37.78
C LYS A 445 10.35 -41.66 -38.02
N SER A 446 11.48 -41.33 -38.64
CA SER A 446 12.60 -42.26 -38.74
C SER A 446 13.30 -42.47 -37.39
N ASN A 447 13.99 -43.61 -37.24
CA ASN A 447 14.73 -43.95 -36.02
C ASN A 447 15.86 -42.97 -35.69
N ASP A 448 16.45 -42.33 -36.69
CA ASP A 448 17.49 -41.31 -36.54
C ASP A 448 16.93 -39.89 -36.32
N ASN A 449 15.59 -39.74 -36.27
CA ASN A 449 14.87 -38.47 -36.14
C ASN A 449 15.16 -37.43 -37.23
N THR A 450 15.67 -37.84 -38.39
CA THR A 450 15.94 -36.92 -39.51
C THR A 450 14.85 -36.92 -40.57
N SER A 451 13.85 -37.79 -40.49
CA SER A 451 12.76 -37.86 -41.45
C SER A 451 11.41 -37.90 -40.75
N ILE A 452 10.45 -37.14 -41.29
CA ILE A 452 9.11 -36.96 -40.74
C ILE A 452 8.09 -37.29 -41.82
N THR A 453 7.09 -38.07 -41.46
CA THR A 453 5.94 -38.40 -42.32
C THR A 453 4.70 -37.68 -41.81
N PHE A 454 3.90 -37.14 -42.72
CA PHE A 454 2.71 -36.34 -42.42
C PHE A 454 1.40 -37.07 -42.70
N ASN A 455 0.32 -36.60 -42.06
CA ASN A 455 -1.04 -37.09 -42.27
C ASN A 455 -1.59 -36.84 -43.67
N THR A 456 -1.09 -35.83 -44.37
CA THR A 456 -1.47 -35.47 -45.74
C THR A 456 -0.25 -35.21 -46.60
N SER A 457 -0.39 -35.41 -47.91
CA SER A 457 0.65 -35.04 -48.88
C SER A 457 0.80 -33.52 -49.04
N LEU A 458 2.02 -33.08 -49.32
CA LEU A 458 2.38 -31.69 -49.64
C LEU A 458 1.63 -31.19 -50.86
N LYS A 459 1.13 -29.96 -50.80
CA LYS A 459 0.44 -29.29 -51.91
C LYS A 459 1.43 -28.57 -52.83
N TYR A 460 2.62 -28.23 -52.33
CA TYR A 460 3.63 -27.46 -53.04
C TYR A 460 5.01 -28.11 -52.98
N ASP A 461 5.90 -27.66 -53.86
CA ASP A 461 7.32 -28.02 -53.82
C ASP A 461 8.05 -27.13 -52.80
N HIS A 462 8.85 -27.75 -51.93
CA HIS A 462 9.71 -27.07 -50.97
C HIS A 462 11.15 -27.43 -51.26
N MET A 463 11.93 -26.42 -51.68
CA MET A 463 13.24 -26.65 -52.28
C MET A 463 14.37 -26.65 -51.24
N SER A 464 15.38 -27.47 -51.52
CA SER A 464 16.71 -27.37 -50.92
C SER A 464 17.74 -27.31 -52.02
N TYR A 465 18.52 -26.22 -52.05
CA TYR A 465 19.63 -26.03 -52.96
C TYR A 465 20.93 -25.85 -52.17
N GLY A 466 22.02 -26.41 -52.68
CA GLY A 466 23.36 -26.18 -52.13
C GLY A 466 24.40 -26.33 -53.21
N GLU A 467 25.48 -25.58 -53.08
CA GLU A 467 26.57 -25.55 -54.05
C GLU A 467 27.90 -25.43 -53.30
N THR A 468 28.92 -26.10 -53.83
CA THR A 468 30.29 -26.05 -53.32
C THR A 468 31.16 -25.38 -54.38
N TYR A 469 31.76 -24.26 -54.01
CA TYR A 469 32.66 -23.50 -54.86
C TYR A 469 34.01 -24.22 -55.02
N PRO A 470 34.77 -23.97 -56.10
CA PRO A 470 36.09 -24.58 -56.32
C PRO A 470 37.12 -24.32 -55.21
N ASN A 471 36.93 -23.26 -54.41
CA ASN A 471 37.78 -22.93 -53.26
C ASN A 471 37.43 -23.73 -51.99
N GLY A 472 36.48 -24.67 -52.07
CA GLY A 472 36.04 -25.53 -50.97
C GLY A 472 34.95 -24.91 -50.07
N GLN A 473 34.53 -23.66 -50.31
CA GLN A 473 33.41 -23.07 -49.58
C GLN A 473 32.09 -23.64 -50.09
N SER A 474 31.15 -23.92 -49.20
CA SER A 474 29.81 -24.41 -49.56
C SER A 474 28.72 -23.56 -48.92
N TYR A 475 27.61 -23.37 -49.62
CA TYR A 475 26.40 -22.79 -49.05
C TYR A 475 25.20 -23.70 -49.29
N ARG A 476 24.19 -23.56 -48.44
CA ARG A 476 22.90 -24.24 -48.56
C ARG A 476 21.77 -23.28 -48.25
N ILE A 477 20.77 -23.27 -49.10
CA ILE A 477 19.50 -22.56 -48.93
C ILE A 477 18.40 -23.61 -49.03
N ALA A 478 17.66 -23.82 -47.96
CA ALA A 478 16.63 -24.84 -47.91
C ALA A 478 15.40 -24.31 -47.19
N ALA A 479 14.23 -24.87 -47.53
CA ALA A 479 12.99 -24.52 -46.87
C ALA A 479 13.14 -24.66 -45.34
N PRO A 480 12.81 -23.61 -44.56
CA PRO A 480 12.82 -23.71 -43.10
C PRO A 480 11.65 -24.58 -42.65
N VAL A 481 11.89 -25.41 -41.65
CA VAL A 481 10.92 -26.31 -41.03
C VAL A 481 10.91 -26.03 -39.54
N GLY A 482 9.74 -25.71 -38.98
CA GLY A 482 9.60 -25.31 -37.58
C GLY A 482 8.54 -26.10 -36.84
N LEU A 483 8.79 -26.44 -35.59
CA LEU A 483 7.79 -27.04 -34.71
C LEU A 483 6.88 -25.94 -34.14
N LEU A 484 5.57 -26.04 -34.40
CA LEU A 484 4.56 -25.13 -33.85
C LEU A 484 4.07 -25.57 -32.48
N SER A 485 3.88 -26.88 -32.26
CA SER A 485 3.24 -27.38 -31.05
C SER A 485 4.06 -27.13 -29.77
N ARG A 486 3.42 -26.63 -28.72
CA ARG A 486 4.00 -26.49 -27.38
C ARG A 486 3.03 -26.99 -26.31
N ASN A 487 3.55 -27.36 -25.14
CA ASN A 487 2.72 -27.87 -24.05
C ASN A 487 1.91 -26.76 -23.36
N ILE A 488 2.41 -25.51 -23.33
CA ILE A 488 1.61 -24.35 -22.95
C ILE A 488 1.02 -23.74 -24.22
N ARG A 489 -0.31 -23.67 -24.28
CA ARG A 489 -1.04 -23.05 -25.39
C ARG A 489 -1.95 -21.94 -24.91
N ILE A 490 -1.99 -20.85 -25.66
CA ILE A 490 -2.96 -19.78 -25.50
C ILE A 490 -3.89 -19.81 -26.69
N VAL A 491 -5.15 -20.15 -26.43
CA VAL A 491 -6.14 -20.45 -27.45
C VAL A 491 -7.25 -19.42 -27.40
N GLY A 492 -7.48 -18.72 -28.52
CA GLY A 492 -8.73 -17.99 -28.72
C GLY A 492 -9.87 -18.93 -29.07
N GLU A 493 -10.87 -19.05 -28.19
CA GLU A 493 -12.02 -19.92 -28.43
C GLU A 493 -12.70 -19.56 -29.76
N GLN A 494 -12.81 -20.53 -30.66
CA GLN A 494 -13.44 -20.30 -31.95
C GLN A 494 -14.94 -20.07 -31.78
N TYR A 495 -15.47 -19.09 -32.51
CA TYR A 495 -16.90 -18.80 -32.60
C TYR A 495 -17.34 -18.67 -34.08
N PRO A 496 -18.64 -18.71 -34.40
CA PRO A 496 -19.12 -18.85 -35.78
C PRO A 496 -18.53 -17.86 -36.81
N ASN A 497 -18.27 -16.61 -36.40
CA ASN A 497 -17.77 -15.55 -37.28
C ASN A 497 -16.27 -15.26 -37.08
N GLN A 498 -15.51 -16.13 -36.39
CA GLN A 498 -14.10 -15.91 -36.01
C GLN A 498 -13.22 -15.43 -37.18
N PHE A 499 -13.32 -16.08 -38.33
CA PHE A 499 -12.47 -15.79 -39.49
C PHE A 499 -12.96 -14.60 -40.32
N SER A 500 -14.27 -14.30 -40.32
CA SER A 500 -14.80 -13.11 -41.00
C SER A 500 -14.60 -11.85 -40.17
N ASP A 501 -14.71 -11.97 -38.84
CA ASP A 501 -14.48 -10.87 -37.91
C ASP A 501 -13.01 -10.58 -37.69
N LEU A 502 -12.13 -11.55 -38.02
CA LEU A 502 -10.69 -11.54 -37.78
C LEU A 502 -10.39 -11.24 -36.30
N TYR A 503 -11.07 -11.92 -35.38
CA TYR A 503 -11.11 -11.56 -33.95
C TYR A 503 -10.64 -12.70 -33.04
N GLY A 504 -9.33 -12.83 -32.89
CA GLY A 504 -8.68 -13.78 -31.99
C GLY A 504 -8.53 -13.28 -30.56
N SER A 505 -7.61 -13.92 -29.84
CA SER A 505 -7.19 -13.49 -28.50
C SER A 505 -6.06 -12.48 -28.53
N ARG A 506 -5.85 -11.75 -27.43
CA ARG A 506 -4.69 -10.87 -27.29
C ARG A 506 -4.09 -10.84 -25.89
N ILE A 507 -2.81 -10.52 -25.80
CA ILE A 507 -2.11 -10.14 -24.56
C ILE A 507 -1.73 -8.67 -24.68
N LEU A 508 -2.14 -7.89 -23.69
CA LEU A 508 -1.78 -6.48 -23.53
C LEU A 508 -0.93 -6.34 -22.28
N VAL A 509 0.38 -6.17 -22.45
CA VAL A 509 1.30 -5.77 -21.38
C VAL A 509 1.38 -4.25 -21.42
N SER A 510 1.07 -3.59 -20.30
CA SER A 510 1.10 -2.13 -20.25
C SER A 510 1.13 -1.62 -18.82
N ASP A 511 1.19 -0.31 -18.69
CA ASP A 511 1.23 0.41 -17.43
C ASP A 511 -0.05 1.24 -17.29
N TYR A 512 -0.53 1.39 -16.06
CA TYR A 512 -1.60 2.35 -15.78
C TYR A 512 -1.51 2.89 -14.36
N SER A 513 -2.19 4.01 -14.13
CA SER A 513 -2.38 4.56 -12.81
C SER A 513 -3.85 4.58 -12.45
N ASN A 514 -4.15 4.36 -11.17
CA ASN A 514 -5.45 4.59 -10.58
C ASN A 514 -5.34 5.54 -9.39
N ILE A 515 -6.48 6.05 -8.92
CA ILE A 515 -6.57 6.82 -7.68
C ILE A 515 -7.17 5.89 -6.61
N ASP A 516 -6.50 5.76 -5.47
CA ASP A 516 -7.03 4.99 -4.35
C ASP A 516 -8.12 5.77 -3.58
N SER A 517 -8.67 5.16 -2.52
CA SER A 517 -9.69 5.79 -1.68
C SER A 517 -9.22 7.10 -1.01
N ASP A 518 -7.92 7.38 -0.96
CA ASP A 518 -7.31 8.55 -0.33
C ASP A 518 -6.93 9.65 -1.32
N LEU A 519 -7.39 9.52 -2.56
CA LEU A 519 -7.02 10.43 -3.64
C LEU A 519 -5.50 10.39 -3.96
N LYS A 520 -4.81 9.29 -3.64
CA LYS A 520 -3.40 9.10 -3.99
C LYS A 520 -3.24 8.27 -5.27
N PRO A 521 -2.26 8.61 -6.11
CA PRO A 521 -1.98 7.82 -7.30
C PRO A 521 -1.33 6.49 -6.91
N VAL A 522 -1.88 5.40 -7.43
CA VAL A 522 -1.33 4.05 -7.39
C VAL A 522 -0.91 3.67 -8.80
N PHE A 523 0.36 3.32 -8.96
CA PHE A 523 0.94 2.94 -10.24
C PHE A 523 1.02 1.42 -10.37
N TYR A 524 0.73 0.93 -11.58
CA TYR A 524 0.82 -0.47 -11.98
C TYR A 524 1.72 -0.57 -13.21
N LYS A 525 2.62 -1.55 -13.20
CA LYS A 525 3.61 -1.77 -14.25
C LYS A 525 3.53 -3.19 -14.77
N GLY A 526 3.36 -3.34 -16.09
CA GLY A 526 3.29 -4.62 -16.77
C GLY A 526 4.66 -5.14 -17.20
N TYR A 527 4.88 -6.45 -17.08
CA TYR A 527 5.96 -7.18 -17.74
C TYR A 527 5.53 -8.61 -18.07
N ALA A 528 6.15 -9.20 -19.08
CA ALA A 528 5.94 -10.60 -19.44
C ALA A 528 7.26 -11.29 -19.82
N ARG A 529 7.43 -12.55 -19.38
CA ARG A 529 8.52 -13.46 -19.78
C ARG A 529 7.87 -14.72 -20.35
N ILE A 530 8.03 -14.93 -21.65
CA ILE A 530 7.32 -15.99 -22.39
C ILE A 530 8.34 -16.79 -23.18
N SER A 531 8.36 -18.11 -22.99
CA SER A 531 9.24 -19.04 -23.71
C SER A 531 8.56 -20.38 -23.93
N ASN A 532 8.75 -20.96 -25.13
CA ASN A 532 8.15 -22.25 -25.52
C ASN A 532 6.61 -22.30 -25.35
N VAL A 533 5.92 -21.24 -25.77
CA VAL A 533 4.46 -21.13 -25.73
C VAL A 533 3.90 -21.09 -27.15
N GLU A 534 2.80 -21.81 -27.36
CA GLU A 534 2.03 -21.81 -28.60
C GLU A 534 0.87 -20.82 -28.51
N PHE A 535 0.63 -20.09 -29.59
CA PHE A 535 -0.49 -19.15 -29.71
C PHE A 535 -1.40 -19.59 -30.85
N ASP A 536 -2.66 -19.85 -30.53
CA ASP A 536 -3.68 -20.26 -31.49
C ASP A 536 -4.82 -19.23 -31.55
N LEU A 537 -5.24 -18.91 -32.78
CA LEU A 537 -6.24 -17.89 -33.09
C LEU A 537 -5.96 -16.56 -32.35
N PHE A 538 -4.82 -15.94 -32.65
CA PHE A 538 -4.30 -14.76 -31.96
C PHE A 538 -4.34 -13.48 -32.83
N GLY A 539 -4.52 -12.32 -32.19
CA GLY A 539 -4.68 -11.01 -32.84
C GLY A 539 -6.13 -10.63 -33.12
N GLN A 540 -6.46 -9.34 -33.08
CA GLN A 540 -7.82 -8.84 -33.33
C GLN A 540 -7.78 -7.72 -34.36
N PHE A 541 -8.56 -7.82 -35.43
CA PHE A 541 -8.67 -6.76 -36.43
C PHE A 541 -9.84 -5.82 -36.09
N SER A 542 -9.58 -4.51 -36.10
CA SER A 542 -10.60 -3.48 -35.92
C SER A 542 -10.79 -2.64 -37.18
N ARG A 543 -9.71 -2.06 -37.72
CA ARG A 543 -9.70 -1.17 -38.89
C ARG A 543 -8.31 -1.17 -39.53
N GLY A 544 -8.25 -1.13 -40.86
CA GLY A 544 -6.96 -1.12 -41.60
C GLY A 544 -6.18 0.20 -41.60
N ASP A 545 -6.31 1.03 -40.57
CA ASP A 545 -5.54 2.28 -40.45
C ASP A 545 -4.28 2.04 -39.59
N SER A 546 -3.29 2.93 -39.71
CA SER A 546 -1.99 2.82 -39.01
C SER A 546 -2.08 2.89 -37.48
N ASP A 547 -3.24 3.25 -36.92
CA ASP A 547 -3.49 3.39 -35.48
C ASP A 547 -4.28 2.21 -34.87
N ASP A 548 -4.45 1.09 -35.58
CA ASP A 548 -5.07 -0.12 -35.00
C ASP A 548 -4.05 -0.96 -34.21
N TYR A 549 -3.93 -0.67 -32.92
CA TYR A 549 -2.98 -1.32 -32.01
C TYR A 549 -3.46 -2.68 -31.45
N LYS A 550 -4.38 -3.39 -32.13
CA LYS A 550 -4.93 -4.67 -31.66
C LYS A 550 -4.11 -5.89 -32.10
N TYR A 551 -2.79 -5.78 -31.96
CA TYR A 551 -1.85 -6.89 -32.16
C TYR A 551 -2.16 -8.06 -31.23
N GLY A 552 -1.70 -9.25 -31.61
CA GLY A 552 -1.79 -10.44 -30.76
C GLY A 552 -1.11 -10.21 -29.42
N ILE A 553 0.16 -9.80 -29.42
CA ILE A 553 0.90 -9.39 -28.23
C ILE A 553 1.31 -7.94 -28.40
N LEU A 554 0.98 -7.10 -27.41
CA LEU A 554 1.41 -5.70 -27.33
C LEU A 554 2.12 -5.47 -25.99
N PHE A 555 3.25 -4.75 -26.04
CA PHE A 555 4.02 -4.28 -24.90
C PHE A 555 3.99 -2.76 -24.81
#